data_AF-A0A836TVJ7-F1
#
_entry.id   AF-A0A836TVJ7-F1
#
_cell.length_a   1.000
_cell.length_b   1.000
_cell.length_c   1.000
_cell.angle_alpha   90.00
_cell.angle_beta   90.00
_cell.angle_gamma   90.00
#
_symmetry.space_group_name_H-M   'P 1'
#
loop_
_entity.id
_entity.type
_entity.pdbx_description
1 polymer ?
#
loop_
_entity_poly.entity_id
_entity_poly.type
_entity_poly.pdbx_seq_one_letter_code
_entity_poly.pdbx_strand_id
1 'polypeptide(L)' 'MFEYDQEIVNALLNKNNNFKRLFDKHSSLKDTVREMNEGNIGIDQLSLEKLKKTKLKLKDRMSLIIENHR' A
#
# COMPACT_ATOMS: atom_id res chain seq x y z
N MET A 1 0.19 -2.40 -16.08
CA MET A 1 1.46 -2.51 -15.33
C MET A 1 1.52 -1.33 -14.38
N PHE A 2 1.46 -1.52 -13.07
CA PHE A 2 1.89 -0.50 -12.11
C PHE A 2 3.18 -1.03 -11.51
N GLU A 3 4.19 -1.13 -12.35
CA GLU A 3 5.57 -1.25 -11.91
C GLU A 3 5.96 0.15 -11.50
N TYR A 4 5.67 0.50 -10.24
CA TYR A 4 6.42 1.58 -9.67
C TYR A 4 7.87 1.14 -9.70
N ASP A 5 8.73 1.94 -10.31
CA ASP A 5 10.17 1.79 -10.23
C ASP A 5 10.52 1.55 -8.76
N GLN A 6 10.88 0.30 -8.45
CA GLN A 6 11.27 -0.09 -7.10
C GLN A 6 12.41 0.81 -6.61
N GLU A 7 13.22 1.33 -7.54
CA GLU A 7 14.23 2.35 -7.28
C GLU A 7 13.64 3.68 -6.81
N ILE A 8 12.64 4.26 -7.50
CA ILE A 8 12.00 5.52 -7.08
C ILE A 8 11.28 5.32 -5.74
N VAL A 9 10.60 4.20 -5.56
CA VAL A 9 9.93 3.83 -4.30
C VAL A 9 10.95 3.74 -3.16
N ASN A 10 12.09 3.07 -3.38
CA ASN A 10 13.16 2.98 -2.38
C ASN A 10 13.81 4.34 -2.10
N ALA A 11 14.05 5.15 -3.13
CA ALA A 11 14.56 6.50 -2.98
C ALA A 11 13.62 7.39 -2.16
N LEU A 12 12.31 7.33 -2.43
CA LEU A 12 11.27 8.04 -1.68
C LEU A 12 11.09 7.50 -0.27
N LEU A 13 11.24 6.20 -0.06
CA LEU A 13 11.24 5.58 1.28
C LEU A 13 12.37 6.13 2.15
N ASN A 14 13.53 6.38 1.55
CA ASN A 14 14.71 6.90 2.24
C ASN A 14 14.64 8.44 2.41
N LYS A 15 14.25 9.16 1.36
CA LYS A 15 14.19 10.64 1.35
C LYS A 15 12.92 11.22 2.00
N ASN A 16 11.79 10.50 2.00
CA ASN A 16 10.49 11.03 2.40
C ASN A 16 9.83 10.17 3.49
N ASN A 17 9.91 10.64 4.74
CA ASN A 17 9.26 10.00 5.90
C ASN A 17 7.74 9.87 5.75
N ASN A 18 7.07 10.78 5.03
CA ASN A 18 5.63 10.67 4.77
C ASN A 18 5.32 9.48 3.86
N PHE A 19 6.14 9.27 2.83
CA PHE A 19 6.03 8.12 1.93
C PHE A 19 6.29 6.82 2.67
N LYS A 20 7.30 6.79 3.55
CA LYS A 20 7.60 5.64 4.42
C LYS A 20 6.42 5.23 5.29
N ARG A 21 5.76 6.18 5.98
CA ARG A 21 4.52 5.89 6.74
C ARG A 21 3.39 5.36 5.88
N LEU A 22 3.26 5.86 4.64
CA LEU A 22 2.24 5.40 3.71
C LEU A 22 2.50 3.96 3.24
N PHE A 23 3.75 3.69 2.88
CA PHE A 23 4.20 2.38 2.43
C PHE A 23 4.04 1.34 3.54
N ASP A 24 4.45 1.66 4.76
CA ASP A 24 4.34 0.78 5.92
C ASP A 24 2.87 0.39 6.19
N LYS A 25 1.97 1.38 6.17
CA LYS A 25 0.51 1.12 6.24
C LYS A 25 0.02 0.24 5.10
N HIS A 26 0.47 0.50 3.87
CA HIS A 26 0.08 -0.31 2.70
C HIS A 26 0.58 -1.75 2.84
N SER A 27 1.81 -1.94 3.32
CA SER A 27 2.42 -3.25 3.52
C SER A 27 1.67 -4.03 4.60
N SER A 28 1.40 -3.41 5.76
CA SER A 28 0.55 -4.01 6.80
C SER A 28 -0.81 -4.42 6.25
N LEU A 29 -1.50 -3.52 5.52
CA LEU A 29 -2.79 -3.85 4.91
C LEU A 29 -2.70 -5.02 3.92
N LYS A 30 -1.64 -5.08 3.12
CA LYS A 30 -1.42 -6.16 2.15
C LYS A 30 -1.19 -7.48 2.87
N ASP A 31 -0.44 -7.47 3.96
CA ASP A 31 -0.16 -8.64 4.78
C ASP A 31 -1.44 -9.15 5.46
N THR A 32 -2.20 -8.25 6.10
CA THR A 32 -3.48 -8.61 6.70
C THR A 32 -4.46 -9.16 5.66
N VAL A 33 -4.54 -8.56 4.46
CA VAL A 33 -5.38 -9.11 3.36
C VAL A 33 -4.89 -10.49 2.92
N ARG A 34 -3.58 -10.75 2.94
CA ARG A 34 -3.01 -12.05 2.57
C ARG A 34 -3.33 -13.10 3.63
N GLU A 35 -3.16 -12.79 4.91
CA GLU A 35 -3.55 -13.65 6.03
C GLU A 35 -5.06 -13.96 6.02
N MET A 36 -5.91 -12.98 5.70
CA MET A 36 -7.35 -13.19 5.50
C MET A 36 -7.63 -14.14 4.33
N ASN A 37 -6.92 -13.97 3.21
CA ASN A 37 -7.17 -14.74 2.00
C ASN A 37 -6.66 -16.19 2.11
N GLU A 38 -5.61 -16.41 2.90
CA GLU A 38 -5.17 -17.78 3.28
C GLU A 38 -6.13 -18.45 4.29
N GLY A 39 -7.21 -17.78 4.69
CA GLY A 39 -8.22 -18.34 5.59
C GLY A 39 -7.82 -18.33 7.06
N ASN A 40 -6.73 -17.64 7.40
CA ASN A 40 -6.20 -17.60 8.76
C ASN A 40 -7.06 -16.69 9.67
N ILE A 41 -7.78 -15.74 9.10
CA ILE A 41 -8.70 -14.86 9.82
C ILE A 41 -10.07 -14.82 9.13
N GLY A 42 -11.08 -15.40 9.77
CA GLY A 42 -12.49 -15.30 9.36
C GLY A 42 -13.01 -13.88 9.60
N ILE A 43 -12.78 -12.99 8.63
CA ILE A 43 -13.22 -11.59 8.70
C ILE A 43 -14.39 -11.31 7.75
N ASP A 44 -15.28 -10.46 8.22
CA ASP A 44 -16.47 -9.95 7.53
C ASP A 44 -16.14 -9.28 6.19
N GLN A 45 -16.99 -9.52 5.19
CA GLN A 45 -16.84 -9.04 3.82
C GLN A 45 -16.67 -7.51 3.75
N LEU A 46 -17.28 -6.75 4.67
CA LEU A 46 -17.09 -5.29 4.79
C LEU A 46 -15.65 -4.88 5.08
N SER A 47 -14.94 -5.64 5.93
CA SER A 47 -13.56 -5.33 6.28
C SER A 47 -12.63 -5.61 5.10
N LEU A 48 -12.86 -6.68 4.34
CA LEU A 48 -12.12 -6.96 3.10
C LEU A 48 -12.33 -5.83 2.07
N GLU A 49 -13.55 -5.33 1.91
CA GLU A 49 -13.86 -4.21 1.03
C GLU A 49 -13.20 -2.90 1.50
N LYS A 50 -13.22 -2.62 2.81
CA LYS A 50 -12.50 -1.46 3.39
C LYS A 50 -10.99 -1.56 3.16
N LEU A 51 -10.41 -2.74 3.30
CA LEU A 51 -8.98 -2.95 3.07
C LEU A 51 -8.62 -2.76 1.59
N LYS A 52 -9.43 -3.31 0.66
CA LYS A 52 -9.25 -3.08 -0.79
C LYS A 52 -9.33 -1.58 -1.13
N LYS A 53 -10.33 -0.86 -0.62
CA LYS A 53 -10.44 0.60 -0.82
C LYS A 53 -9.25 1.36 -0.25
N THR A 54 -8.80 0.99 0.95
CA THR A 54 -7.66 1.64 1.62
C THR A 54 -6.37 1.37 0.86
N LYS A 55 -6.16 0.13 0.40
CA LYS A 55 -5.04 -0.26 -0.47
C LYS A 55 -5.03 0.56 -1.76
N LEU A 56 -6.19 0.73 -2.39
CA LEU A 56 -6.34 1.55 -3.59
C LEU A 56 -5.98 3.03 -3.33
N LYS A 57 -6.49 3.62 -2.24
CA LYS A 57 -6.16 5.00 -1.85
C LYS A 57 -4.69 5.20 -1.51
N LEU A 58 -4.06 4.24 -0.83
CA LEU A 58 -2.64 4.30 -0.51
C LEU A 58 -1.81 4.22 -1.78
N LYS A 59 -2.15 3.31 -2.69
CA LYS A 59 -1.54 3.22 -4.01
C LYS A 59 -1.69 4.54 -4.79
N ASP A 60 -2.88 5.10 -4.86
CA ASP A 60 -3.16 6.36 -5.55
C ASP A 60 -2.32 7.53 -5.00
N ARG A 61 -2.23 7.64 -3.67
CA ARG A 61 -1.35 8.60 -3.01
C ARG A 61 0.13 8.36 -3.30
N MET A 62 0.56 7.10 -3.37
CA MET A 62 1.93 6.75 -3.71
C MET A 62 2.24 7.12 -5.17
N SER A 63 1.31 6.88 -6.11
CA SER A 63 1.41 7.39 -7.48
C SER A 63 1.64 8.88 -7.50
N LEU A 64 0.80 9.63 -6.80
CA LEU A 64 0.86 11.09 -6.82
C LEU A 64 2.23 11.61 -6.33
N ILE A 65 2.78 10.97 -5.28
CA ILE A 65 4.10 11.32 -4.74
C ILE A 65 5.21 10.94 -5.73
N ILE A 66 5.10 9.79 -6.39
CA ILE A 66 6.07 9.32 -7.38
C ILE A 66 6.05 10.20 -8.63
N GLU A 67 4.87 10.55 -9.15
CA GLU A 67 4.70 11.49 -10.27
C GLU A 67 5.22 12.88 -9.92
N ASN A 68 5.00 13.35 -8.70
CA ASN A 68 5.54 14.65 -8.27
C ASN A 68 7.07 14.66 -8.09
N HIS A 69 7.67 13.48 -7.89
CA HIS A 69 9.13 13.32 -7.75
C HIS A 69 9.86 13.07 -9.08
N ARG A 70 9.12 12.76 -10.14
CA ARG A 70 9.63 12.52 -11.48
C ARG A 70 9.87 13.83 -12.24
#